data_AF-M9R6X4-F1
#
_entry.id   AF-M9R6X4-F1
#
_cell.length_a   1.000
_cell.length_b   1.000
_cell.length_c   1.000
_cell.angle_alpha   90.00
_cell.angle_beta   90.00
_cell.angle_gamma   90.00
#
_symmetry.space_group_name_H-M   'P 1'
#
loop_
_entity.id
_entity.type
_entity.pdbx_description
1 polymer ?
#
loop_
_entity_poly.entity_id
_entity_poly.type
_entity_poly.pdbx_seq_one_letter_code
_entity_poly.pdbx_strand_id
1 'polypeptide(L)'
;MLYNLSHYVLQCLDYVDNTDIYKDHNKMLQVKDAEFNPTGHQGVYGGYQPWVNRAVRFRSLGDGQVYFGAAFSKWQRLILTAGP
;
A
#
# COMPACT_ATOMS: atom_id res chain seq x y z
N MET A 1 11.71 8.51 -3.49
CA MET A 1 10.58 8.10 -2.63
C MET A 1 10.66 6.60 -2.36
N LEU A 2 10.37 6.22 -1.12
CA LEU A 2 10.11 4.83 -0.76
C LEU A 2 8.64 4.53 -1.09
N TYR A 3 8.42 3.68 -2.10
CA TYR A 3 7.09 3.26 -2.51
C TYR A 3 6.60 2.15 -1.57
N ASN A 4 5.59 2.44 -0.73
CA ASN A 4 5.14 1.55 0.33
C ASN A 4 3.66 1.21 0.21
N LEU A 5 3.38 0.02 -0.30
CA LEU A 5 2.03 -0.43 -0.66
C LEU A 5 1.04 -0.38 0.51
N SER A 6 1.48 -0.82 1.71
CA SER A 6 0.62 -0.84 2.89
C SER A 6 0.08 0.54 3.25
N HIS A 7 0.89 1.60 3.11
CA HIS A 7 0.48 2.96 3.47
C HIS A 7 -0.58 3.52 2.53
N TYR A 8 -0.56 3.15 1.26
CA TYR A 8 -1.61 3.52 0.31
C TYR A 8 -2.94 2.85 0.65
N VAL A 9 -2.93 1.58 1.09
CA VAL A 9 -4.13 0.92 1.64
C VAL A 9 -4.67 1.70 2.84
N LEU A 10 -3.80 2.11 3.77
CA LEU A 10 -4.21 2.91 4.92
C LEU A 10 -4.75 4.30 4.53
N GLN A 11 -4.36 4.83 3.38
CA GLN A 11 -4.76 6.17 2.90
C GLN A 11 -5.92 6.10 1.90
N CYS A 12 -6.43 4.91 1.59
CA CYS A 12 -7.45 4.69 0.56
C CYS A 12 -7.02 5.23 -0.82
N LEU A 13 -5.74 5.07 -1.15
CA LEU A 13 -5.15 5.55 -2.40
C LEU A 13 -4.91 4.39 -3.36
N ASP A 14 -5.11 4.65 -4.65
CA ASP A 14 -4.71 3.72 -5.71
C ASP A 14 -3.19 3.73 -5.88
N TYR A 15 -2.53 2.73 -5.31
CA TYR A 15 -1.09 2.57 -5.42
C TYR A 15 -0.66 2.07 -6.82
N VAL A 16 -1.51 1.32 -7.52
CA VAL A 16 -1.21 0.87 -8.87
C VAL A 16 -1.08 2.08 -9.79
N ASP A 17 -2.01 3.01 -9.74
CA ASP A 17 -1.94 4.26 -10.50
C ASP A 17 -0.84 5.20 -10.01
N ASN A 18 -0.61 5.27 -8.69
CA ASN A 18 0.50 6.05 -8.11
C ASN A 18 1.87 5.68 -8.72
N THR A 19 2.03 4.41 -9.10
CA THR A 19 3.26 3.89 -9.70
C THR A 19 3.65 4.67 -10.97
N ASP A 20 2.70 5.05 -11.82
CA ASP A 20 2.97 5.81 -13.05
C ASP A 20 3.18 7.30 -12.77
N ILE A 21 2.43 7.86 -11.83
CA ILE A 21 2.50 9.28 -11.45
C ILE A 21 3.90 9.63 -10.91
N TYR A 22 4.47 8.76 -10.09
CA TYR A 22 5.73 9.02 -9.39
C TYR A 22 6.88 8.10 -9.83
N LYS A 23 6.79 7.48 -11.01
CA LYS A 23 7.78 6.50 -11.50
C LYS A 23 9.22 7.00 -11.43
N ASP A 24 9.47 8.27 -11.74
CA ASP A 24 10.82 8.86 -11.76
C ASP A 24 11.39 9.09 -10.35
N HIS A 25 10.49 9.16 -9.36
CA HIS A 25 10.83 9.41 -7.96
C HIS A 25 10.89 8.12 -7.13
N ASN A 26 10.23 7.04 -7.54
CA ASN A 26 10.23 5.79 -6.79
C ASN A 26 11.57 5.06 -6.96
N LYS A 27 12.34 4.92 -5.87
CA LYS A 27 13.68 4.30 -5.90
C LYS A 27 13.78 3.00 -5.10
N MET A 28 12.76 2.70 -4.29
CA MET A 28 12.70 1.50 -3.46
C MET A 28 11.24 1.09 -3.30
N LEU A 29 10.99 -0.22 -3.23
CA LEU A 29 9.68 -0.80 -2.93
C LEU A 29 9.74 -1.45 -1.55
N GLN A 30 8.89 -1.00 -0.62
CA GLN A 30 8.65 -1.72 0.64
C GLN A 30 7.48 -2.67 0.47
N VAL A 31 7.76 -3.97 0.62
CA VAL A 31 6.76 -5.03 0.64
C VAL A 31 6.26 -5.18 2.07
N LYS A 32 5.09 -4.58 2.32
CA LYS A 32 4.37 -4.65 3.59
C LYS A 32 2.88 -4.70 3.27
N ASP A 33 2.15 -5.51 4.01
CA ASP A 33 0.72 -5.68 3.81
C ASP A 33 -0.08 -4.89 4.84
N ALA A 34 -1.32 -4.58 4.49
CA ALA A 34 -2.26 -3.93 5.36
C ALA A 34 -3.70 -4.18 4.94
N GLU A 35 -4.61 -3.92 5.86
CA GLU A 35 -6.04 -3.99 5.66
C GLU A 35 -6.72 -2.70 6.12
N PHE A 36 -7.87 -2.42 5.53
CA PHE A 36 -8.83 -1.44 5.97
C PHE A 36 -10.23 -2.06 6.06
N ASN A 37 -10.73 -2.19 7.29
CA ASN A 37 -12.02 -2.79 7.64
C ASN A 37 -12.85 -1.80 8.48
N PRO A 38 -13.47 -0.76 7.87
CA PRO A 38 -14.21 0.26 8.61
C PRO A 38 -15.51 -0.28 9.21
N THR A 39 -15.98 0.40 10.25
CA THR A 39 -17.32 0.19 10.84
C THR A 39 -17.99 1.54 11.04
N GLY A 40 -19.27 1.55 11.43
CA GLY A 40 -19.96 2.78 11.82
C GLY A 40 -19.30 3.55 12.98
N HIS A 41 -18.41 2.90 13.74
CA HIS A 41 -17.71 3.50 14.89
C HIS A 41 -16.27 3.92 14.58
N GLN A 42 -15.66 3.41 13.51
CA GLN A 42 -14.28 3.74 13.19
C GLN A 42 -13.99 3.68 11.68
N GLY A 43 -13.30 4.73 11.24
CA GLY A 43 -12.71 4.81 9.90
C GLY A 43 -11.19 4.87 9.96
N VAL A 44 -10.61 5.56 8.98
CA VAL A 44 -9.18 5.53 8.69
C VAL A 44 -8.27 5.96 9.85
N TYR A 45 -8.76 6.85 10.72
CA TYR A 45 -8.01 7.37 11.86
C TYR A 45 -8.01 6.44 13.09
N GLY A 46 -8.77 5.34 13.05
CA GLY A 46 -8.76 4.29 14.08
C GLY A 46 -9.27 4.71 15.47
N GLY A 47 -9.75 5.94 15.65
CA GLY A 47 -10.44 6.39 16.86
C GLY A 47 -9.65 6.27 18.17
N TYR A 48 -8.32 6.43 18.10
CA TYR A 48 -7.39 6.25 19.23
C TYR A 48 -7.45 4.86 19.92
N GLN A 49 -8.00 3.85 19.22
CA GLN A 49 -8.11 2.50 19.75
C GLN A 49 -6.74 1.80 19.87
N PRO A 50 -6.63 0.77 20.75
CA PRO A 50 -5.51 -0.16 20.71
C PRO A 50 -5.33 -0.74 19.32
N TRP A 51 -4.09 -1.05 18.94
CA TRP A 51 -3.73 -1.48 17.59
C TRP A 51 -4.65 -2.55 17.00
N VAL A 52 -4.91 -3.60 17.77
CA VAL A 52 -5.74 -4.74 17.35
C VAL A 52 -7.19 -4.36 17.02
N ASN A 53 -7.69 -3.26 17.59
CA ASN A 53 -9.07 -2.83 17.46
C ASN A 53 -9.26 -1.75 16.37
N ARG A 54 -8.20 -1.34 15.68
CA ARG A 54 -8.30 -0.32 14.61
C ARG A 54 -8.84 -0.91 13.32
N ALA A 55 -9.60 -0.12 12.58
CA ALA A 55 -10.06 -0.44 11.23
C ALA A 55 -8.89 -0.60 10.25
N VAL A 56 -7.81 0.13 10.48
CA VAL A 56 -6.61 0.15 9.64
C VAL A 56 -5.47 -0.55 10.37
N ARG A 57 -4.94 -1.64 9.79
CA ARG A 57 -3.89 -2.45 10.42
C ARG A 57 -2.86 -2.95 9.40
N PHE A 58 -1.60 -2.96 9.80
CA PHE A 58 -0.52 -3.69 9.10
C PHE A 58 -0.68 -5.19 9.37
N ARG A 59 -0.38 -5.97 8.34
CA ARG A 59 -0.53 -7.43 8.32
C ARG A 59 0.77 -8.11 7.90
N SER A 60 0.87 -9.38 8.25
CA SER A 60 1.82 -10.28 7.60
C SER A 60 1.51 -10.33 6.10
N LEU A 61 2.53 -10.62 5.28
CA LEU A 61 2.34 -10.69 3.83
C LEU A 61 1.31 -11.76 3.47
N GLY A 62 0.26 -11.37 2.74
CA GLY A 62 -0.82 -12.26 2.30
C GLY A 62 -2.04 -12.26 3.22
N ASP A 63 -1.95 -11.66 4.40
CA ASP A 63 -3.06 -11.55 5.36
C ASP A 63 -3.82 -10.22 5.25
N GLY A 64 -3.43 -9.34 4.32
CA GLY A 64 -4.07 -8.05 4.11
C GLY A 64 -4.73 -7.93 2.73
N GLN A 65 -4.85 -6.68 2.29
CA GLN A 65 -5.61 -6.27 1.12
C GLN A 65 -4.72 -5.68 0.03
N VAL A 66 -3.39 -5.69 0.20
CA VAL A 66 -2.48 -5.30 -0.88
C VAL A 66 -2.55 -6.33 -2.00
N TYR A 67 -2.96 -5.89 -3.19
CA TYR A 67 -2.89 -6.70 -4.40
C TYR A 67 -1.45 -6.73 -4.97
N PHE A 68 -0.62 -7.57 -4.38
CA PHE A 68 0.80 -7.72 -4.76
C PHE A 68 1.02 -8.08 -6.23
N GLY A 69 0.15 -8.92 -6.81
CA GLY A 69 0.28 -9.35 -8.21
C GLY A 69 0.28 -8.17 -9.19
N ALA A 70 -0.67 -7.24 -9.03
CA ALA A 70 -0.73 -6.03 -9.83
C ALA A 70 0.46 -5.10 -9.56
N ALA A 71 0.79 -4.87 -8.28
CA ALA A 71 1.89 -3.98 -7.88
C ALA A 71 3.24 -4.44 -8.44
N PHE A 72 3.59 -5.73 -8.28
CA PHE A 72 4.84 -6.28 -8.79
C PHE A 72 4.89 -6.30 -10.32
N SER A 73 3.79 -6.65 -10.99
CA SER A 73 3.73 -6.63 -12.45
C SER A 73 4.01 -5.23 -13.02
N LYS A 74 3.49 -4.18 -12.36
CA LYS A 74 3.71 -2.79 -12.77
C LYS A 74 5.11 -2.31 -12.43
N TRP A 75 5.60 -2.63 -11.24
CA TRP A 75 6.96 -2.31 -10.80
C TRP A 75 8.03 -2.96 -11.69
N GLN A 76 7.85 -4.23 -12.05
CA GLN A 76 8.73 -4.94 -12.98
C GLN A 76 8.80 -4.22 -14.33
N ARG A 77 7.64 -3.82 -14.90
CA ARG A 77 7.63 -3.06 -16.15
C ARG A 77 8.42 -1.77 -16.04
N LEU A 78 8.23 -1.00 -14.97
CA LEU A 78 8.98 0.25 -14.76
C LEU A 78 10.49 0.03 -14.76
N ILE A 79 10.99 -0.96 -13.99
CA ILE A 79 12.43 -1.24 -13.92
C ILE A 79 12.99 -1.66 -15.28
N LEU A 80 12.26 -2.48 -16.03
CA LEU A 80 12.74 -2.98 -17.33
C LEU A 80 12.71 -1.91 -18.43
N THR A 81 11.84 -0.91 -18.31
CA THR A 81 11.73 0.19 -19.29
C THR A 81 12.52 1.44 -18.89
N ALA A 82 12.96 1.53 -17.64
CA ALA A 82 13.88 2.57 -17.21
C ALA A 82 15.22 2.28 -17.87
N GLY A 83 15.64 3.14 -18.80
CA GLY A 83 16.99 3.10 -19.34
C GLY A 83 18.04 3.22 -18.23
N PRO A 84 19.32 2.89 -18.52
CA PRO A 84 20.41 3.09 -17.57
C PRO A 84 20.49 4.53 -17.05
#